data_AF-A0A520JRW2-F1
#
_entry.id   AF-A0A520JRW2-F1
#
_cell.length_a   1.000
_cell.length_b   1.000
_cell.length_c   1.000
_cell.angle_alpha   90.00
_cell.angle_beta   90.00
_cell.angle_gamma   90.00
#
_symmetry.space_group_name_H-M   'P 1'
#
loop_
_entity.id
_entity.type
_entity.pdbx_description
1 polymer ?
#
loop_
_entity_poly.entity_id
_entity_poly.type
_entity_poly.pdbx_seq_one_letter_code
_entity_poly.pdbx_strand_id
1 'polypeptide(L)'
;MPSRLQIDYASITDNEVTRQVEFSAEVDGDEHEFAVRYNVLKELSGDEPENDALEIFERFSDEIIDVCAEVLARRPAATVVLVDELDLE
;
A
#
# COMPACT_ATOMS: atom_id res chain seq x y z
N MET A 1 16.94 10.00 -6.24
CA MET A 1 16.40 9.08 -7.27
C MET A 1 15.15 8.49 -6.64
N PRO A 2 13.99 8.45 -7.29
CA PRO A 2 12.85 7.79 -6.67
C PRO A 2 13.25 6.32 -6.50
N SER A 3 13.26 5.84 -5.26
CA SER A 3 13.31 4.40 -4.99
C SER A 3 12.18 3.80 -5.80
N ARG A 4 12.52 2.97 -6.78
CA ARG A 4 11.56 2.47 -7.75
C ARG A 4 10.85 1.29 -7.11
N LEU A 5 9.93 1.57 -6.19
CA LEU A 5 9.06 0.56 -5.62
C LEU A 5 8.23 -0.04 -6.75
N GLN A 6 8.35 -1.36 -6.93
CA GLN A 6 7.64 -2.11 -7.95
C GLN A 6 6.71 -3.12 -7.28
N ILE A 7 5.42 -2.87 -7.39
CA ILE A 7 4.38 -3.75 -6.85
C ILE A 7 4.31 -5.03 -7.68
N ASP A 8 4.30 -6.17 -7.01
CA ASP A 8 3.93 -7.45 -7.61
C ASP A 8 2.39 -7.55 -7.65
N TYR A 9 1.82 -7.21 -8.80
CA TYR A 9 0.36 -7.21 -8.99
C TYR A 9 -0.28 -8.59 -8.84
N ALA A 10 0.49 -9.67 -8.97
CA ALA A 10 0.01 -11.03 -8.77
C ALA A 10 -0.13 -11.39 -7.28
N SER A 11 0.59 -10.69 -6.40
CA SER A 11 0.53 -10.84 -4.95
C SER A 11 -0.60 -10.04 -4.29
N ILE A 12 -1.24 -9.11 -5.00
CA ILE A 12 -2.26 -8.24 -4.41
C ILE A 12 -3.46 -9.07 -3.95
N THR A 13 -3.77 -8.95 -2.66
CA THR A 13 -4.86 -9.67 -2.01
C THR A 13 -5.68 -8.69 -1.18
N ASP A 14 -7.00 -8.77 -1.31
CA ASP A 14 -7.92 -8.09 -0.42
C ASP A 14 -8.07 -8.90 0.86
N ASN A 15 -7.80 -8.28 2.00
CA ASN A 15 -8.10 -8.81 3.32
C ASN A 15 -9.24 -8.02 3.98
N GLU A 16 -10.47 -8.44 3.68
CA GLU A 16 -11.71 -7.89 4.23
C GLU A 16 -11.80 -8.01 5.76
N VAL A 17 -11.12 -9.00 6.37
CA VAL A 17 -11.16 -9.23 7.83
C VAL A 17 -10.44 -8.12 8.57
N THR A 18 -9.25 -7.75 8.09
CA THR A 18 -8.46 -6.64 8.65
C THR A 18 -8.73 -5.31 7.95
N ARG A 19 -9.56 -5.30 6.91
CA ARG A 19 -9.89 -4.13 6.07
C ARG A 19 -8.64 -3.48 5.51
N GLN A 20 -7.83 -4.27 4.81
CA GLN A 20 -6.59 -3.81 4.19
C GLN A 20 -6.30 -4.58 2.90
N VAL A 21 -5.57 -3.96 1.98
CA VAL A 21 -5.02 -4.61 0.79
C VAL A 21 -3.58 -4.98 1.08
N GLU A 22 -3.24 -6.25 0.89
CA GLU A 22 -1.94 -6.84 1.16
C GLU A 22 -1.24 -7.15 -0.16
N PHE A 23 0.03 -6.78 -0.30
CA PHE A 23 0.79 -7.03 -1.52
C PHE A 23 2.29 -7.05 -1.24
N SER A 24 3.03 -7.70 -2.13
CA SER A 24 4.49 -7.68 -2.11
C SER A 24 4.99 -6.63 -3.10
N ALA A 25 6.07 -5.94 -2.76
CA ALA A 25 6.74 -5.03 -3.68
C ALA A 25 8.26 -5.12 -3.53
N GLU A 26 8.96 -4.97 -4.65
CA GLU A 26 10.42 -4.85 -4.67
C GLU A 26 10.80 -3.39 -4.46
N VAL A 27 11.67 -3.12 -3.47
CA VAL A 27 12.26 -1.81 -3.22
C VAL A 27 13.77 -1.94 -3.20
N ASP A 28 14.45 -1.23 -4.10
CA ASP A 28 15.91 -1.22 -4.19
C ASP A 28 16.55 -2.64 -4.32
N GLY A 29 15.79 -3.62 -4.81
CA GLY A 29 16.20 -5.01 -5.01
C GLY A 29 15.87 -5.96 -3.86
N ASP A 30 15.23 -5.46 -2.80
CA ASP A 30 14.73 -6.25 -1.67
C ASP A 30 13.20 -6.38 -1.74
N GLU A 31 12.67 -7.57 -1.46
CA GLU A 31 11.23 -7.83 -1.41
C GLU A 31 10.68 -7.45 -0.04
N HIS A 32 9.62 -6.63 -0.04
CA HIS A 32 8.93 -6.17 1.15
C HIS A 32 7.44 -6.46 1.06
N GLU A 33 6.83 -6.87 2.18
CA GLU A 33 5.39 -7.02 2.30
C GLU A 33 4.77 -5.69 2.74
N PHE A 34 3.70 -5.28 2.08
CA PHE A 34 2.95 -4.06 2.37
C PHE A 34 1.49 -4.40 2.68
N ALA A 35 0.92 -3.64 3.61
CA ALA A 35 -0.48 -3.72 3.97
C ALA A 35 -1.07 -2.32 4.05
N VAL A 36 -1.91 -1.96 3.07
CA VAL A 36 -2.55 -0.64 2.99
C VAL A 36 -3.96 -0.73 3.52
N ARG A 37 -4.24 -0.01 4.61
CA ARG A 37 -5.59 -0.02 5.22
C ARG A 37 -6.62 0.65 4.32
N TYR A 38 -7.86 0.21 4.45
CA TYR A 38 -9.00 0.82 3.77
C TYR A 38 -9.16 2.31 4.06
N ASN A 39 -8.74 2.76 5.24
CA ASN A 39 -8.76 4.19 5.57
C ASN A 39 -7.86 4.98 4.63
N VAL A 40 -6.69 4.44 4.24
CA VAL A 40 -5.79 5.08 3.26
C VAL A 40 -6.44 5.14 1.90
N LEU A 41 -7.00 4.03 1.43
CA LEU A 41 -7.70 3.97 0.15
C LEU A 41 -8.90 4.93 0.12
N LYS A 42 -9.59 5.07 1.25
CA LYS A 42 -10.71 6.00 1.41
C LYS A 42 -10.26 7.45 1.37
N GLU A 43 -9.16 7.80 2.03
CA GLU A 43 -8.62 9.15 2.00
C GLU A 43 -8.14 9.54 0.60
N LEU A 44 -7.48 8.61 -0.12
CA LEU A 44 -7.02 8.84 -1.50
C LEU A 44 -8.18 8.91 -2.51
N SER A 45 -9.14 8.00 -2.41
CA SER A 45 -10.25 7.92 -3.37
C SER A 45 -11.42 8.85 -3.07
N GLY A 46 -11.60 9.23 -1.81
CA GLY A 46 -12.79 9.91 -1.29
C GLY A 46 -14.00 9.00 -1.08
N ASP A 47 -13.91 7.70 -1.41
CA ASP A 47 -14.99 6.72 -1.37
C ASP A 47 -14.67 5.56 -0.43
N GLU A 48 -15.69 4.90 0.12
CA GLU A 48 -15.47 3.77 1.01
C GLU A 48 -15.12 2.49 0.22
N PRO A 49 -13.94 1.88 0.43
CA PRO A 49 -13.52 0.68 -0.29
C PRO A 49 -14.21 -0.56 0.31
N GLU A 50 -15.50 -0.77 0.05
CA GLU A 50 -16.24 -1.94 0.57
C GLU A 50 -16.01 -3.20 -0.28
N ASN A 51 -16.37 -3.16 -1.57
CA ASN A 51 -16.17 -4.28 -2.50
C ASN A 51 -15.21 -3.96 -3.65
N ASP A 52 -14.77 -2.71 -3.73
CA ASP A 52 -13.96 -2.17 -4.84
C ASP A 52 -12.55 -1.81 -4.37
N ALA A 53 -12.11 -2.36 -3.22
CA ALA A 53 -10.81 -2.02 -2.62
C ALA A 53 -9.65 -2.28 -3.57
N LEU A 54 -9.69 -3.40 -4.31
CA LEU A 54 -8.70 -3.72 -5.34
C LEU A 54 -8.76 -2.75 -6.52
N GLU A 55 -9.96 -2.43 -7.02
CA GLU A 55 -10.10 -1.48 -8.13
C GLU A 55 -9.62 -0.08 -7.75
N ILE A 56 -9.90 0.36 -6.52
CA ILE A 56 -9.40 1.61 -5.96
C ILE A 56 -7.88 1.54 -5.83
N PHE A 57 -7.33 0.46 -5.28
CA PHE A 57 -5.90 0.27 -5.16
C PHE A 57 -5.19 0.36 -6.52
N GLU A 58 -5.70 -0.32 -7.54
CA GLU A 58 -5.12 -0.29 -8.89
C GLU A 58 -5.21 1.12 -9.51
N ARG A 59 -6.36 1.79 -9.36
CA ARG A 59 -6.59 3.15 -9.87
C ARG A 59 -5.68 4.19 -9.22
N PHE A 60 -5.39 4.04 -7.93
CA PHE A 60 -4.58 4.97 -7.13
C PHE A 60 -3.19 4.40 -6.82
N SER A 61 -2.74 3.40 -7.59
CA SER A 61 -1.50 2.67 -7.34
C SER A 61 -0.28 3.59 -7.32
N ASP A 62 -0.18 4.57 -8.22
CA ASP A 62 0.92 5.55 -8.21
C ASP A 62 1.00 6.33 -6.88
N GLU A 63 -0.13 6.80 -6.34
CA GLU A 63 -0.16 7.53 -5.06
C GLU A 63 0.15 6.61 -3.88
N ILE A 64 -0.36 5.38 -3.93
CA ILE A 64 -0.08 4.36 -2.91
C ILE A 64 1.41 4.00 -2.89
N ILE A 65 2.04 3.90 -4.06
CA ILE A 65 3.48 3.63 -4.21
C ILE A 65 4.29 4.72 -3.51
N ASP A 66 3.95 5.99 -3.74
CA ASP A 66 4.64 7.12 -3.10
C ASP A 66 4.51 7.06 -1.58
N VAL A 67 3.30 6.86 -1.05
CA VAL A 67 3.05 6.72 0.39
C VAL A 67 3.81 5.52 0.97
N CYS A 68 3.75 4.37 0.29
CA CYS A 68 4.45 3.15 0.73
C CYS A 68 5.97 3.37 0.81
N ALA A 69 6.54 4.07 -0.18
CA ALA A 69 7.96 4.42 -0.17
C ALA A 69 8.31 5.34 1.00
N GLU A 70 7.48 6.34 1.31
CA GLU A 70 7.67 7.22 2.46
C GLU A 70 7.57 6.49 3.80
N VAL A 71 6.61 5.57 3.94
CA VAL A 71 6.47 4.75 5.15
C VAL A 71 7.65 3.81 5.32
N LEU A 72 8.08 3.13 4.25
CA LEU A 72 9.24 2.26 4.29
C LEU A 72 10.52 3.06 4.62
N ALA A 73 10.68 4.26 4.08
CA ALA A 73 11.81 5.14 4.41
C ALA A 73 11.82 5.53 5.91
N ARG A 74 10.64 5.70 6.52
CA ARG A 74 10.49 5.92 7.96
C ARG A 74 10.70 4.64 8.78
N ARG A 75 10.41 3.47 8.20
CA ARG A 75 10.40 2.15 8.87
C ARG A 75 11.18 1.08 8.08
N PRO A 76 12.48 1.26 7.78
CA PRO A 76 13.22 0.37 6.88
C PRO A 76 13.49 -1.03 7.44
N ALA A 77 13.31 -1.23 8.74
CA ALA A 77 13.48 -2.52 9.40
C ALA A 77 12.17 -3.33 9.52
N ALA A 78 11.04 -2.80 9.00
CA ALA A 78 9.76 -3.50 9.06
C ALA A 78 9.74 -4.66 8.06
N THR A 79 9.43 -5.86 8.55
CA THR A 79 9.17 -7.03 7.68
C THR A 79 7.87 -6.83 6.90
N VAL A 80 6.84 -6.31 7.58
CA VAL A 80 5.56 -5.93 6.97
C VAL A 80 5.35 -4.45 7.21
N VAL A 81 5.23 -3.68 6.12
CA VAL A 81 4.99 -2.25 6.13
C VAL A 81 3.48 -2.02 6.18
N LEU A 82 2.95 -1.78 7.38
CA LEU A 82 1.57 -1.33 7.54
C LEU A 82 1.49 0.16 7.22
N VAL A 83 0.60 0.52 6.31
CA VAL A 83 0.27 1.89 5.90
C VAL A 83 -1.16 2.19 6.35
N ASP A 84 -1.30 3.20 7.20
CA ASP A 84 -2.59 3.67 7.70
C ASP A 84 -2.78 5.18 7.45
N GLU A 85 -3.95 5.72 7.84
CA GLU A 85 -4.30 7.13 7.60
C GLU A 85 -3.32 8.11 8.26
N LEU A 86 -2.64 7.71 9.34
CA LEU A 86 -1.68 8.56 10.05
C LEU A 86 -0.39 8.71 9.26
N ASP A 87 -0.13 7.80 8.33
CA ASP A 87 1.03 7.86 7.46
C ASP A 87 0.86 8.84 6.28
N LEU A 88 -0.36 9.36 6.06
CA LEU A 88 -0.68 10.35 5.02
C LEU A 88 -0.46 11.82 5.46
N GLU A 89 -0.19 12.07 6.75
CA GLU A 89 0.01 13.41 7.32
C GLU A 89 1.45 13.94 7.25
#